data_AF-A0A1B3WDZ9-F1
#
_entry.id   AF-A0A1B3WDZ9-F1
#
_cell.length_a   1.000
_cell.length_b   1.000
_cell.length_c   1.000
_cell.angle_alpha   90.00
_cell.angle_beta   90.00
_cell.angle_gamma   90.00
#
_symmetry.space_group_name_H-M   'P 1'
#
loop_
_entity.id
_entity.type
_entity.pdbx_description
1 polymer ?
#
loop_
_entity_poly.entity_id
_entity_poly.type
_entity_poly.pdbx_seq_one_letter_code
_entity_poly.pdbx_strand_id
1 'polypeptide(L)'
;MAFLLVLGIIIAYISLLFFFKKKILDRSNYRGLNYIIGMMVAYAILLGITMLCNEYTWIKMAFQSTSTHIRINKEVLGMVLLLVPAGYSVVLLGYSKEQAKWKDKKIVMLSMALNGIFSFFGILLFDTYLHGVSGKEIYVMIKEIPDFIDWKYMAGAALACIAFIQLMKYDHFKYNKEEKD
;
A
#
# COMPACT_ATOMS: atom_id res chain seq x y z
N MET A 1 -5.24 -25.42 -2.45
CA MET A 1 -5.77 -24.79 -3.67
C MET A 1 -5.92 -23.27 -3.52
N ALA A 2 -6.62 -22.78 -2.49
CA ALA A 2 -6.78 -21.33 -2.22
C ALA A 2 -5.44 -20.55 -2.14
N PHE A 3 -4.44 -21.08 -1.45
CA PHE A 3 -3.11 -20.45 -1.35
C PHE A 3 -2.44 -20.23 -2.71
N LEU A 4 -2.48 -21.24 -3.60
CA LEU A 4 -1.86 -21.17 -4.93
C LEU A 4 -2.57 -20.15 -5.82
N LEU A 5 -3.90 -20.04 -5.70
CA LEU A 5 -4.69 -19.03 -6.40
C LEU A 5 -4.27 -17.62 -5.95
N VAL A 6 -4.23 -17.37 -4.64
CA VAL A 6 -3.85 -16.06 -4.10
C VAL A 6 -2.42 -15.69 -4.51
N LEU A 7 -1.49 -16.65 -4.38
CA LEU A 7 -0.11 -16.46 -4.83
C LEU A 7 -0.05 -16.16 -6.33
N GLY A 8 -0.81 -16.89 -7.15
CA GLY A 8 -0.91 -16.66 -8.59
C GLY A 8 -1.40 -15.26 -8.94
N ILE A 9 -2.42 -14.75 -8.25
CA ILE A 9 -2.93 -13.39 -8.43
C ILE A 9 -1.86 -12.36 -8.05
N ILE A 10 -1.15 -12.55 -6.93
CA ILE A 10 -0.07 -11.65 -6.50
C ILE A 10 1.06 -11.63 -7.54
N ILE A 11 1.49 -12.80 -8.02
CA ILE A 11 2.54 -12.92 -9.03
C ILE A 11 2.09 -12.25 -10.33
N ALA A 12 0.86 -12.47 -10.77
CA ALA A 12 0.31 -11.85 -11.98
C ALA A 12 0.28 -10.32 -11.84
N TYR A 13 -0.15 -9.82 -10.68
CA TYR A 13 -0.20 -8.39 -10.39
C TYR A 13 1.20 -7.76 -10.44
N ILE A 14 2.18 -8.33 -9.73
CA ILE A 14 3.57 -7.83 -9.73
C ILE A 14 4.19 -7.91 -11.13
N SER A 15 3.97 -9.02 -11.85
CA SER A 15 4.50 -9.23 -13.21
C SER A 15 3.94 -8.21 -14.20
N LEU A 16 2.63 -7.93 -14.11
CA LEU A 16 1.96 -6.93 -14.95
C LEU A 16 2.52 -5.53 -14.69
N LEU A 17 2.73 -5.16 -13.42
CA LEU A 17 3.33 -3.88 -13.05
C LEU A 17 4.77 -3.73 -13.54
N PHE A 18 5.57 -4.80 -13.46
CA PHE A 18 6.93 -4.79 -13.96
C PHE A 18 6.99 -4.68 -15.48
N PHE A 19 6.11 -5.42 -16.19
CA PHE A 19 5.97 -5.32 -17.63
C PHE A 19 5.54 -3.92 -18.05
N PHE A 20 4.54 -3.34 -17.38
CA PHE A 20 4.06 -1.99 -17.62
C PHE A 20 5.17 -0.95 -17.45
N LYS A 21 5.94 -1.04 -16.35
CA LYS A 21 7.11 -0.17 -16.14
C LYS A 21 8.08 -0.27 -17.30
N LYS A 22 8.53 -1.49 -17.63
CA LYS A 22 9.57 -1.73 -18.63
C LYS A 22 9.14 -1.29 -20.04
N LYS A 23 7.88 -1.48 -20.40
CA LYS A 23 7.39 -1.24 -21.77
C LYS A 23 6.89 0.19 -22.00
N ILE A 24 6.26 0.80 -20.99
CA ILE A 24 5.57 2.08 -21.13
C ILE A 24 6.32 3.17 -20.38
N LEU A 25 6.51 3.00 -19.07
CA LEU A 25 7.06 4.05 -18.22
C LEU A 25 8.53 4.36 -18.54
N ASP A 26 9.36 3.34 -18.70
CA ASP A 26 10.80 3.51 -18.98
C ASP A 26 11.08 4.13 -20.37
N ARG A 27 10.06 4.26 -21.23
CA ARG A 27 10.16 4.92 -22.54
C ARG A 27 10.05 6.45 -22.45
N SER A 28 9.54 6.97 -21.33
CA SER A 28 9.30 8.40 -21.11
C SER A 28 10.38 9.00 -20.21
N ASN A 29 10.87 10.20 -20.57
CA ASN A 29 11.88 10.92 -19.78
C ASN A 29 11.33 11.58 -18.51
N TYR A 30 10.00 11.67 -18.35
CA TYR A 30 9.37 12.37 -17.23
C TYR A 30 9.17 11.47 -16.02
N ARG A 31 10.18 11.40 -15.15
CA ARG A 31 10.18 10.55 -13.94
C ARG A 31 8.94 10.74 -13.03
N GLY A 32 8.52 11.99 -12.80
CA GLY A 32 7.36 12.29 -11.94
C GLY A 32 6.04 11.80 -12.54
N LEU A 33 5.82 12.02 -13.83
CA LEU A 33 4.63 11.52 -14.53
C LEU A 33 4.63 9.99 -14.57
N ASN A 34 5.78 9.38 -14.83
CA ASN A 34 5.91 7.93 -14.84
C ASN A 34 5.56 7.32 -13.48
N TYR A 35 5.98 7.97 -12.39
CA TYR A 35 5.61 7.57 -11.05
C TYR A 35 4.08 7.63 -10.83
N ILE A 36 3.45 8.77 -11.15
CA ILE A 36 2.00 8.93 -10.97
C ILE A 36 1.23 7.90 -11.79
N ILE A 37 1.56 7.73 -13.08
CA ILE A 37 0.90 6.77 -13.96
C ILE A 37 1.10 5.33 -13.47
N GLY A 38 2.32 4.97 -13.08
CA GLY A 38 2.61 3.65 -12.51
C GLY A 38 1.77 3.37 -11.27
N MET A 39 1.68 4.34 -10.35
CA MET A 39 0.86 4.20 -9.15
C MET A 39 -0.64 4.11 -9.47
N MET A 40 -1.15 4.89 -10.43
CA MET A 40 -2.55 4.77 -10.86
C MET A 40 -2.88 3.36 -11.37
N VAL A 41 -1.98 2.74 -12.14
CA VAL A 41 -2.17 1.37 -12.62
C VAL A 41 -2.15 0.37 -11.47
N ALA A 42 -1.23 0.53 -10.50
CA ALA A 42 -1.20 -0.30 -9.31
C ALA A 42 -2.54 -0.23 -8.55
N TYR A 43 -3.01 0.98 -8.25
CA TYR A 43 -4.30 1.14 -7.57
C TYR A 43 -5.47 0.61 -8.40
N ALA A 44 -5.51 0.82 -9.71
CA ALA A 44 -6.57 0.30 -10.56
C ALA A 44 -6.65 -1.24 -10.51
N ILE A 45 -5.51 -1.94 -10.54
CA ILE A 45 -5.48 -3.40 -10.40
C ILE A 45 -5.93 -3.82 -8.99
N LEU A 46 -5.49 -3.11 -7.95
CA LEU A 46 -5.90 -3.39 -6.57
C LEU A 46 -7.42 -3.27 -6.38
N LEU A 47 -8.01 -2.20 -6.91
CA LEU A 47 -9.46 -1.98 -6.90
C LEU A 47 -10.19 -3.02 -7.74
N GLY A 48 -9.64 -3.40 -8.91
CA GLY A 48 -10.19 -4.48 -9.74
C GLY A 48 -10.21 -5.84 -9.05
N ILE A 49 -9.14 -6.19 -8.32
CA ILE A 49 -9.12 -7.41 -7.49
C ILE A 49 -10.17 -7.32 -6.37
N THR A 50 -10.36 -6.13 -5.79
CA THR A 50 -11.39 -5.90 -4.76
C THR A 50 -12.80 -6.10 -5.33
N MET A 51 -13.08 -5.59 -6.55
CA MET A 51 -14.33 -5.85 -7.26
C MET A 51 -14.56 -7.34 -7.49
N LEU A 52 -13.54 -8.07 -7.97
CA LEU A 52 -13.62 -9.52 -8.18
C LEU A 52 -13.87 -10.29 -6.88
N CYS A 53 -13.28 -9.86 -5.76
CA CYS A 53 -13.57 -10.43 -4.45
C CYS A 53 -15.02 -10.18 -4.02
N ASN A 54 -15.60 -9.04 -4.37
CA ASN A 54 -16.99 -8.74 -4.02
C ASN A 54 -17.98 -9.54 -4.89
N GLU A 55 -17.66 -9.73 -6.16
CA GLU A 55 -18.49 -10.48 -7.11
C GLU A 55 -18.40 -12.00 -6.93
N TYR A 56 -17.20 -12.52 -6.64
CA TYR A 56 -16.93 -13.95 -6.57
C TYR A 56 -16.56 -14.40 -5.15
N THR A 57 -17.52 -15.02 -4.47
CA THR A 57 -17.38 -15.49 -3.07
C THR A 57 -16.21 -16.46 -2.88
N TRP A 58 -15.92 -17.32 -3.84
CA TRP A 58 -14.80 -18.26 -3.77
C TRP A 58 -13.43 -17.57 -3.83
N ILE A 59 -13.31 -16.43 -4.53
CA ILE A 59 -12.10 -15.59 -4.54
C ILE A 59 -11.94 -14.91 -3.18
N LYS A 60 -13.02 -14.32 -2.65
CA LYS A 60 -13.05 -13.72 -1.31
C LYS A 60 -12.60 -14.71 -0.24
N MET A 61 -13.18 -15.92 -0.26
CA MET A 61 -12.82 -17.00 0.66
C MET A 61 -11.37 -17.44 0.49
N ALA A 62 -10.83 -17.47 -0.73
CA ALA A 62 -9.43 -17.82 -0.95
C ALA A 62 -8.46 -16.81 -0.32
N PHE A 63 -8.75 -15.51 -0.46
CA PHE A 63 -7.98 -14.44 0.19
C PHE A 63 -8.10 -14.48 1.72
N GLN A 64 -9.32 -14.67 2.25
CA GLN A 64 -9.55 -14.77 3.70
C GLN A 64 -8.86 -15.99 4.29
N SER A 65 -8.99 -17.17 3.67
CA SER A 65 -8.36 -18.42 4.10
C SER A 65 -6.83 -18.38 4.04
N THR A 66 -6.25 -17.49 3.24
CA THR A 66 -4.79 -17.30 3.18
C THR A 66 -4.29 -16.31 4.26
N SER A 67 -5.17 -15.45 4.78
CA SER A 67 -4.84 -14.44 5.80
C SER A 67 -5.00 -14.95 7.25
N THR A 68 -5.55 -16.15 7.46
CA THR A 68 -6.00 -16.67 8.77
C THR A 68 -4.93 -17.13 9.77
N HIS A 69 -3.64 -16.83 9.58
CA HIS A 69 -2.63 -17.03 10.65
C HIS A 69 -2.44 -15.81 11.57
N ILE A 70 -3.07 -14.67 11.29
CA ILE A 70 -3.07 -13.50 12.17
C ILE A 70 -4.52 -13.23 12.59
N ARG A 71 -4.86 -13.63 13.82
CA ARG A 71 -6.21 -13.65 14.37
C ARG A 71 -6.63 -12.24 14.85
N ILE A 72 -6.83 -11.32 13.91
CA ILE A 72 -7.49 -10.03 14.12
C ILE A 72 -8.64 -10.02 13.11
N ASN A 73 -9.90 -10.02 13.59
CA ASN A 73 -11.19 -10.00 12.89
C ASN A 73 -11.26 -10.50 11.42
N LYS A 74 -12.17 -11.45 11.17
CA LYS A 74 -12.39 -12.28 9.96
C LYS A 74 -12.50 -11.59 8.57
N GLU A 75 -12.22 -10.30 8.46
CA GLU A 75 -12.47 -9.49 7.26
C GLU A 75 -11.24 -8.80 6.69
N VAL A 76 -10.04 -9.12 7.17
CA VAL A 76 -8.82 -8.55 6.58
C VAL A 76 -8.50 -9.29 5.28
N LEU A 77 -8.98 -8.72 4.17
CA LEU A 77 -8.53 -9.04 2.81
C LEU A 77 -6.99 -9.04 2.79
N GLY A 78 -6.38 -10.09 2.22
CA GLY A 78 -4.97 -10.44 2.40
C GLY A 78 -4.01 -9.24 2.44
N MET A 79 -3.49 -8.93 3.64
CA MET A 79 -2.66 -7.76 3.92
C MET A 79 -1.46 -7.62 2.96
N VAL A 80 -0.99 -8.73 2.38
CA VAL A 80 0.11 -8.74 1.40
C VAL A 80 -0.25 -7.96 0.13
N LEU A 81 -1.50 -8.00 -0.33
CA LEU A 81 -1.93 -7.30 -1.54
C LEU A 81 -1.86 -5.78 -1.37
N LEU A 82 -2.12 -5.29 -0.15
CA LEU A 82 -1.99 -3.88 0.23
C LEU A 82 -0.54 -3.38 0.19
N LEU A 83 0.43 -4.30 0.30
CA LEU A 83 1.86 -3.96 0.24
C LEU A 83 2.34 -3.80 -1.19
N VAL A 84 1.60 -4.28 -2.20
CA VAL A 84 2.07 -4.24 -3.60
C VAL A 84 2.23 -2.80 -4.11
N PRO A 85 1.27 -1.87 -3.94
CA PRO A 85 1.48 -0.47 -4.34
C PRO A 85 2.64 0.18 -3.56
N ALA A 86 2.76 -0.12 -2.27
CA ALA A 86 3.86 0.40 -1.44
C ALA A 86 5.23 -0.06 -1.96
N GLY A 87 5.40 -1.35 -2.22
CA GLY A 87 6.62 -1.91 -2.78
C GLY A 87 6.90 -1.43 -4.21
N TYR A 88 5.87 -1.33 -5.05
CA TYR A 88 6.01 -0.84 -6.42
C TYR A 88 6.45 0.62 -6.46
N SER A 89 6.02 1.45 -5.51
CA SER A 89 6.47 2.84 -5.40
C SER A 89 8.00 2.96 -5.25
N VAL A 90 8.63 2.03 -4.53
CA VAL A 90 10.10 1.97 -4.38
C VAL A 90 10.77 1.66 -5.72
N VAL A 91 10.20 0.71 -6.47
CA VAL A 91 10.70 0.30 -7.80
C VAL A 91 10.58 1.45 -8.81
N LEU A 92 9.47 2.21 -8.77
CA LEU A 92 9.25 3.36 -9.64
C LEU A 92 10.22 4.52 -9.35
N LEU A 93 10.58 4.73 -8.09
CA LEU A 93 11.57 5.74 -7.69
C LEU A 93 13.00 5.35 -8.04
N GLY A 94 13.25 4.10 -8.45
CA GLY A 94 14.57 3.65 -8.92
C GLY A 94 15.63 3.65 -7.82
N TYR A 95 15.24 3.41 -6.57
CA TYR A 95 16.16 3.39 -5.44
C TYR A 95 17.19 2.25 -5.57
N SER A 96 18.48 2.60 -5.58
CA SER A 96 19.59 1.67 -5.44
C SER A 96 20.34 1.95 -4.14
N LYS A 97 20.43 0.94 -3.26
CA LYS A 97 21.05 1.07 -1.93
C LYS A 97 22.53 1.48 -1.99
N GLU A 98 23.22 1.15 -3.08
CA GLU A 98 24.67 1.36 -3.25
C GLU A 98 25.04 2.80 -3.64
N GLN A 99 24.09 3.59 -4.13
CA GLN A 99 24.34 4.97 -4.63
C GLN A 99 23.44 6.02 -3.98
N ALA A 100 22.59 5.62 -3.03
CA ALA A 100 21.54 6.48 -2.51
C ALA A 100 22.06 7.44 -1.43
N LYS A 101 21.87 8.73 -1.68
CA LYS A 101 22.00 9.76 -0.64
C LYS A 101 20.86 9.62 0.37
N TRP A 102 21.10 10.03 1.60
CA TRP A 102 20.08 10.04 2.65
C TRP A 102 18.77 10.73 2.23
N LYS A 103 18.86 11.81 1.44
CA LYS A 103 17.69 12.52 0.89
C LYS A 103 16.80 11.59 0.04
N ASP A 104 17.38 10.75 -0.80
CA ASP A 104 16.65 9.83 -1.67
C ASP A 104 16.01 8.70 -0.86
N LYS A 105 16.74 8.19 0.14
CA LYS A 105 16.24 7.19 1.10
C LYS A 105 15.00 7.69 1.85
N LYS A 106 15.00 8.95 2.31
CA LYS A 106 13.80 9.56 2.94
C LYS A 106 12.59 9.57 2.04
N ILE A 107 12.77 9.98 0.77
CA ILE A 107 11.67 10.07 -0.20
C ILE A 107 11.07 8.69 -0.43
N VAL A 108 11.90 7.66 -0.54
CA VAL A 108 11.47 6.27 -0.74
C VAL A 108 10.72 5.75 0.47
N MET A 109 11.22 5.97 1.69
CA MET A 109 10.55 5.53 2.92
C MET A 109 9.19 6.23 3.10
N LEU A 110 9.14 7.54 2.83
CA LEU A 110 7.89 8.30 2.88
C LEU A 110 6.89 7.83 1.82
N SER A 111 7.35 7.60 0.58
CA SER A 111 6.53 7.06 -0.51
C SER A 111 5.94 5.70 -0.13
N MET A 112 6.76 4.79 0.36
CA MET A 112 6.31 3.46 0.77
C MET A 112 5.26 3.52 1.89
N ALA A 113 5.48 4.37 2.90
CA ALA A 113 4.54 4.57 4.00
C ALA A 113 3.21 5.16 3.53
N LEU A 114 3.24 6.24 2.73
CA LEU A 114 2.02 6.88 2.21
C LEU A 114 1.22 5.96 1.30
N ASN A 115 1.88 5.23 0.40
CA ASN A 115 1.18 4.32 -0.49
C ASN A 115 0.60 3.11 0.25
N GLY A 116 1.23 2.66 1.34
CA GLY A 116 0.66 1.65 2.24
C GLY A 116 -0.63 2.15 2.91
N ILE A 117 -0.61 3.38 3.45
CA ILE A 117 -1.78 4.03 4.04
C ILE A 117 -2.90 4.20 3.00
N PHE A 118 -2.57 4.72 1.81
CA PHE A 118 -3.55 4.91 0.73
C PHE A 118 -4.12 3.60 0.21
N SER A 119 -3.33 2.52 0.18
CA SER A 119 -3.86 1.20 -0.21
C SER A 119 -4.89 0.72 0.81
N PHE A 120 -4.57 0.86 2.10
CA PHE A 120 -5.47 0.43 3.18
C PHE A 120 -6.79 1.21 3.17
N PHE A 121 -6.72 2.55 3.24
CA PHE A 121 -7.94 3.38 3.23
C PHE A 121 -8.66 3.33 1.88
N GLY A 122 -7.92 3.27 0.77
CA GLY A 122 -8.48 3.19 -0.57
C GLY A 122 -9.37 1.96 -0.75
N ILE A 123 -8.93 0.79 -0.29
CA ILE A 123 -9.77 -0.42 -0.32
C ILE A 123 -10.97 -0.26 0.61
N LEU A 124 -10.79 0.20 1.85
CA LEU A 124 -11.92 0.34 2.79
C LEU A 124 -13.03 1.23 2.24
N LEU A 125 -12.66 2.40 1.70
CA LEU A 125 -13.61 3.35 1.13
C LEU A 125 -14.28 2.78 -0.13
N PHE A 126 -13.50 2.11 -0.97
CA PHE A 126 -14.02 1.52 -2.20
C PHE A 126 -14.92 0.32 -1.93
N ASP A 127 -14.56 -0.55 -1.00
CA ASP A 127 -15.39 -1.68 -0.56
C ASP A 127 -16.71 -1.19 0.07
N THR A 128 -16.65 -0.15 0.91
CA THR A 128 -17.84 0.51 1.46
C THR A 128 -18.76 1.04 0.34
N TYR A 129 -18.17 1.65 -0.69
CA TYR A 129 -18.90 2.10 -1.88
C TYR A 129 -19.55 0.94 -2.64
N LEU A 130 -18.83 -0.19 -2.81
CA LEU A 130 -19.37 -1.39 -3.47
C LEU A 130 -20.54 -2.02 -2.71
N HIS A 131 -20.63 -1.82 -1.39
CA HIS A 131 -21.76 -2.26 -0.56
C HIS A 131 -22.97 -1.29 -0.61
N GLY A 132 -22.97 -0.33 -1.54
CA GLY A 132 -24.12 0.54 -1.81
C GLY A 132 -24.13 1.86 -1.05
N VAL A 133 -23.08 2.16 -0.28
CA VAL A 133 -22.96 3.45 0.41
C VAL A 133 -22.49 4.52 -0.58
N SER A 134 -23.25 5.59 -0.68
CA SER A 134 -22.94 6.69 -1.61
C SER A 134 -21.66 7.44 -1.20
N GLY A 135 -21.00 8.08 -2.17
CA GLY A 135 -19.83 8.92 -1.87
C GLY A 135 -20.12 10.06 -0.88
N LYS A 136 -21.37 10.56 -0.86
CA LYS A 136 -21.81 11.58 0.11
C LYS A 136 -21.87 11.02 1.52
N GLU A 137 -22.41 9.82 1.70
CA GLU A 137 -22.46 9.14 3.00
C GLU A 137 -21.06 8.76 3.48
N ILE A 138 -20.18 8.30 2.57
CA ILE A 138 -18.76 8.07 2.88
C ILE A 138 -18.10 9.36 3.35
N TYR A 139 -18.33 10.48 2.67
CA TYR A 139 -17.80 11.78 3.08
C TYR A 139 -18.31 12.20 4.48
N VAL A 140 -19.59 12.01 4.76
CA VAL A 140 -20.18 12.29 6.08
C VAL A 140 -19.54 11.39 7.15
N MET A 141 -19.44 10.08 6.90
CA MET A 141 -18.76 9.16 7.80
C MET A 141 -17.33 9.61 8.10
N ILE A 142 -16.54 9.93 7.07
CA ILE A 142 -15.15 10.43 7.25
C ILE A 142 -15.12 11.70 8.10
N LYS A 143 -16.08 12.62 7.89
CA LYS A 143 -16.16 13.87 8.63
C LYS A 143 -16.50 13.64 10.11
N GLU A 144 -17.30 12.62 10.40
CA GLU A 144 -17.74 12.24 11.75
C GLU A 144 -16.74 11.33 12.48
N ILE A 145 -15.74 10.76 11.78
CA ILE A 145 -14.67 9.95 12.38
C ILE A 145 -14.09 10.59 13.66
N PRO A 146 -13.75 11.90 13.72
CA PRO A 146 -13.20 12.52 14.93
C PRO A 146 -14.12 12.46 16.14
N ASP A 147 -15.44 12.42 15.93
CA ASP A 147 -16.45 12.40 16.99
C ASP A 147 -16.69 10.97 17.52
N PHE A 148 -16.39 9.95 16.70
CA PHE A 148 -16.55 8.54 17.04
C PHE A 148 -15.23 7.83 17.40
N ILE A 149 -14.08 8.40 17.04
CA ILE A 149 -12.78 7.88 17.46
C ILE A 149 -12.58 8.16 18.95
N ASP A 150 -12.48 7.08 19.74
CA ASP A 150 -11.90 7.19 21.07
C ASP A 150 -10.42 7.60 20.91
N TRP A 151 -10.07 8.77 21.47
CA TRP A 151 -8.71 9.34 21.43
C TRP A 151 -7.62 8.36 21.90
N LYS A 152 -7.99 7.33 22.67
CA LYS A 152 -7.07 6.23 23.05
C LYS A 152 -6.55 5.43 21.84
N TYR A 153 -7.34 5.25 20.77
CA TYR A 153 -6.89 4.56 19.55
C TYR A 153 -6.06 5.48 18.64
N MET A 154 -6.32 6.78 18.67
CA MET A 154 -5.45 7.80 18.06
C MET A 154 -4.07 7.83 18.73
N ALA A 155 -3.96 7.54 20.02
CA ALA A 155 -2.66 7.40 20.69
C ALA A 155 -1.81 6.30 20.05
N GLY A 156 -2.41 5.18 19.62
CA GLY A 156 -1.72 4.13 18.89
C GLY A 156 -1.20 4.58 17.52
N ALA A 157 -2.01 5.32 16.76
CA ALA A 157 -1.59 5.92 15.50
C ALA A 157 -0.47 6.97 15.69
N ALA A 158 -0.59 7.82 16.71
CA ALA A 158 0.44 8.78 17.09
C ALA A 158 1.75 8.07 17.50
N LEU A 159 1.67 6.99 18.28
CA LEU A 159 2.82 6.16 18.63
C LEU A 159 3.47 5.51 17.41
N ALA A 160 2.67 5.04 16.44
CA ALA A 160 3.20 4.52 15.18
C ALA A 160 3.92 5.61 14.36
N CYS A 161 3.37 6.82 14.29
CA CYS A 161 4.04 7.97 13.67
C CYS A 161 5.34 8.33 14.39
N ILE A 162 5.34 8.36 15.73
CA ILE A 162 6.54 8.60 16.54
C ILE A 162 7.57 7.52 16.30
N ALA A 163 7.19 6.23 16.33
CA ALA A 163 8.08 5.11 16.06
C ALA A 163 8.67 5.18 14.65
N PHE A 164 7.88 5.54 13.64
CA PHE A 164 8.37 5.78 12.29
C PHE A 164 9.39 6.92 12.25
N ILE A 165 9.12 8.05 12.90
CA ILE A 165 10.08 9.16 13.02
C ILE A 165 11.36 8.73 13.73
N GLN A 166 11.26 7.93 14.80
CA GLN A 166 12.41 7.41 15.53
C GLN A 166 13.24 6.44 14.67
N LEU A 167 12.60 5.56 13.92
CA LEU A 167 13.26 4.70 12.93
C LEU A 167 14.01 5.53 11.89
N MET A 168 13.37 6.58 11.36
CA MET A 168 14.01 7.51 10.42
C MET A 168 15.22 8.23 11.05
N LYS A 169 15.13 8.63 12.33
CA LYS A 169 16.25 9.25 13.05
C LYS A 169 17.38 8.26 13.29
N TYR A 170 17.08 7.07 13.79
CA TYR A 170 18.08 6.02 14.03
C TYR A 170 18.83 5.66 12.76
N ASP A 171 18.10 5.47 11.66
CA ASP A 171 18.67 5.13 10.37
C ASP A 171 19.52 6.28 9.76
N HIS A 172 19.15 7.55 10.02
CA HIS A 172 20.00 8.70 9.71
C HIS A 172 21.30 8.71 10.51
N PHE A 173 21.22 8.47 11.83
CA PHE A 173 22.41 8.44 12.69
C PHE A 173 23.36 7.33 12.28
N LYS A 174 22.82 6.15 11.93
CA LYS A 174 23.61 5.03 11.43
C LYS A 174 24.31 5.36 10.11
N TYR A 175 23.58 5.94 9.15
CA TYR A 175 24.16 6.38 7.87
C TYR A 175 25.33 7.35 8.06
N ASN A 176 25.16 8.38 8.91
CA ASN A 176 26.22 9.36 9.18
C ASN A 176 27.43 8.78 9.93
N LYS A 177 27.28 7.64 10.61
CA LYS A 177 28.39 6.94 11.25
C LYS A 177 29.18 6.15 10.20
N GLU A 178 28.47 5.41 9.35
CA GLU A 178 29.06 4.64 8.24
C GLU A 178 29.75 5.51 7.17
N GLU A 179 29.34 6.77 6.99
CA GLU A 179 30.00 7.72 6.07
C GLU A 179 31.30 8.33 6.65
N LYS A 180 31.52 8.22 7.96
CA LYS A 180 32.70 8.79 8.66
C LYS A 180 33.80 7.77 8.95
N ASP A 181 33.50 6.48 8.83
CA ASP A 181 34.45 5.36 8.97
C ASP A 181 35.01 4.97 7.59
#